data_AF-A0A7Y9E0C2-F1
#
_entry.id   AF-A0A7Y9E0C2-F1
#
_cell.length_a   1.000
_cell.length_b   1.000
_cell.length_c   1.000
_cell.angle_alpha   90.00
_cell.angle_beta   90.00
_cell.angle_gamma   90.00
#
_symmetry.space_group_name_H-M   'P 1'
#
loop_
_entity.id
_entity.type
_entity.pdbx_description
1 polymer ?
#
loop_
_entity_poly.entity_id
_entity_poly.type
_entity_poly.pdbx_seq_one_letter_code
_entity_poly.pdbx_strand_id
1 'polypeptide(L)'
;MALAAPTVLPDGCTQAGQTVTCSYASTGGEQTFTVPTGVTSVRVTAVGGAGGDGFQGLESNAGGMGGRGASAAGVISGLTPGSTLYVQVGGPGQSPSGTARDATAGGFNGGGSGANIYGGGGGGASDVRSVSRSAADSLSSRLLVAAGGGGGGSDNPDPGTGDGGDAGAAGRMSYRGQLPNGGGAATSSAGGAGGVDYSSGGEPGTAGAGGDGHRTINGGGGGGGAGLFGGGGGGGEYAFRSGSGGGGGGGSSLVPTGGTVGLSTAPPSVTISYTVPAAVAVAVRGAGTLTATDGKRYSLSVDARATAAGQASGRFALSGNGAETTASSRTITAVQRTANGGTVTGTAVNAAG
;
A
#
# COMPACT_ATOMS: atom_id res chain seq x y z
N MET A 1 -25.69 11.91 -19.00
CA MET A 1 -25.32 12.07 -17.58
C MET A 1 -23.91 12.61 -17.55
N ALA A 2 -23.71 13.88 -17.16
CA ALA A 2 -22.37 14.42 -16.99
C ALA A 2 -21.78 13.83 -15.70
N LEU A 3 -20.62 13.18 -15.83
CA LEU A 3 -19.85 12.69 -14.70
C LEU A 3 -19.34 13.90 -13.92
N ALA A 4 -19.69 13.99 -12.63
CA ALA A 4 -19.06 14.97 -11.75
C ALA A 4 -17.60 14.54 -11.56
N ALA A 5 -16.66 15.30 -12.13
CA ALA A 5 -15.27 15.19 -11.75
C ALA A 5 -15.19 15.46 -10.24
N PRO A 6 -14.56 14.58 -9.45
CA PRO A 6 -14.41 14.83 -8.03
C PRO A 6 -13.60 16.11 -7.83
N THR A 7 -13.89 16.78 -6.71
CA THR A 7 -12.89 17.40 -5.83
C THR A 7 -11.47 16.89 -6.12
N VAL A 8 -10.51 17.81 -6.30
CA VAL A 8 -9.08 17.54 -6.57
C VAL A 8 -8.67 16.20 -5.96
N LEU A 9 -8.32 15.23 -6.82
CA LEU A 9 -7.87 13.92 -6.39
C LEU A 9 -6.61 14.07 -5.52
N PRO A 10 -6.42 13.23 -4.49
CA PRO A 10 -5.18 13.25 -3.73
C PRO A 10 -3.96 13.02 -4.64
N ASP A 11 -2.81 13.55 -4.25
CA ASP A 11 -1.56 13.36 -4.99
C ASP A 11 -1.26 11.87 -5.17
N GLY A 12 -0.79 11.51 -6.38
CA GLY A 12 -0.55 10.11 -6.75
C GLY A 12 -1.82 9.32 -7.15
N CYS A 13 -3.00 9.94 -7.13
CA CYS A 13 -4.25 9.33 -7.61
C CYS A 13 -4.63 9.79 -9.01
N THR A 14 -5.12 8.86 -9.82
CA THR A 14 -5.69 9.11 -11.16
C THR A 14 -7.09 8.49 -11.25
N GLN A 15 -7.95 9.06 -12.07
CA GLN A 15 -9.31 8.54 -12.28
C GLN A 15 -9.53 8.19 -13.75
N ALA A 16 -10.06 6.99 -13.98
CA ALA A 16 -10.57 6.54 -15.27
C ALA A 16 -12.01 6.06 -15.09
N GLY A 17 -12.97 6.79 -15.67
CA GLY A 17 -14.39 6.53 -15.46
C GLY A 17 -14.78 6.62 -13.98
N GLN A 18 -15.34 5.53 -13.45
CA GLN A 18 -15.75 5.44 -12.03
C GLN A 18 -14.63 4.91 -11.13
N THR A 19 -13.47 4.53 -11.68
CA THR A 19 -12.38 3.93 -10.89
C THR A 19 -11.31 4.97 -10.62
N VAL A 20 -10.95 5.12 -9.35
CA VAL A 20 -9.79 5.90 -8.91
C VAL A 20 -8.70 4.94 -8.48
N THR A 21 -7.47 5.21 -8.88
CA THR A 21 -6.26 4.43 -8.54
C THR A 21 -5.19 5.35 -7.98
N CYS A 22 -4.76 5.07 -6.76
CA CYS A 22 -3.69 5.78 -6.05
C CYS A 22 -2.45 4.89 -5.97
N SER A 23 -1.30 5.41 -6.42
CA SER A 23 -0.04 4.66 -6.47
C SER A 23 0.98 5.25 -5.50
N TYR A 24 1.60 4.37 -4.70
CA TYR A 24 2.56 4.72 -3.67
C TYR A 24 3.90 4.04 -3.99
N ALA A 25 4.95 4.86 -4.15
CA ALA A 25 6.33 4.41 -4.26
C ALA A 25 7.02 4.47 -2.88
N SER A 26 8.20 3.87 -2.76
CA SER A 26 8.97 3.93 -1.51
C SER A 26 9.49 5.34 -1.24
N THR A 27 9.23 5.84 -0.04
CA THR A 27 9.73 7.13 0.48
C THR A 27 10.68 6.95 1.66
N GLY A 28 10.93 5.71 2.10
CA GLY A 28 11.58 5.42 3.38
C GLY A 28 10.75 5.80 4.62
N GLY A 29 9.48 6.18 4.43
CA GLY A 29 8.58 6.65 5.47
C GLY A 29 7.15 6.12 5.32
N GLU A 30 6.32 6.43 6.31
CA GLU A 30 4.89 6.13 6.27
C GLU A 30 4.16 7.10 5.33
N GLN A 31 3.23 6.56 4.54
CA GLN A 31 2.30 7.30 3.70
C GLN A 31 0.87 7.00 4.15
N THR A 32 -0.11 7.78 3.67
CA THR A 32 -1.50 7.64 4.12
C THR A 32 -2.50 7.64 2.95
N PHE A 33 -3.63 6.99 3.20
CA PHE A 33 -4.80 6.99 2.33
C PHE A 33 -6.04 7.25 3.18
N THR A 34 -6.74 8.36 2.94
CA THR A 34 -8.03 8.62 3.58
C THR A 34 -9.15 7.99 2.77
N VAL A 35 -9.96 7.15 3.41
CA VAL A 35 -11.09 6.46 2.78
C VAL A 35 -12.12 7.50 2.32
N PRO A 36 -12.42 7.62 1.02
CA PRO A 36 -13.35 8.63 0.53
C PRO A 36 -14.79 8.40 1.00
N THR A 37 -15.58 9.46 1.00
CA THR A 37 -17.02 9.39 1.33
C THR A 37 -17.73 8.36 0.45
N GLY A 38 -18.51 7.48 1.10
CA GLY A 38 -19.28 6.43 0.43
C GLY A 38 -18.48 5.22 -0.04
N VAL A 39 -17.16 5.18 0.19
CA VAL A 39 -16.32 4.02 -0.06
C VAL A 39 -16.21 3.18 1.22
N THR A 40 -16.54 1.90 1.12
CA THR A 40 -16.46 0.92 2.24
C THR A 40 -15.54 -0.26 1.95
N SER A 41 -14.97 -0.29 0.74
CA SER A 41 -13.96 -1.27 0.34
C SER A 41 -13.01 -0.71 -0.69
N VAL A 42 -11.77 -1.20 -0.69
CA VAL A 42 -10.74 -0.87 -1.67
C VAL A 42 -10.02 -2.14 -2.12
N ARG A 43 -9.60 -2.17 -3.38
CA ARG A 43 -8.71 -3.20 -3.91
C ARG A 43 -7.27 -2.73 -3.76
N VAL A 44 -6.44 -3.56 -3.13
CA VAL A 44 -5.02 -3.28 -2.91
C VAL A 44 -4.16 -4.28 -3.67
N THR A 45 -3.06 -3.80 -4.23
CA THR A 45 -1.96 -4.63 -4.73
C THR A 45 -0.66 -4.04 -4.20
N ALA A 46 0.13 -4.85 -3.51
CA ALA A 46 1.41 -4.48 -2.94
C ALA A 46 2.53 -5.35 -3.51
N VAL A 47 3.73 -4.79 -3.63
CA VAL A 47 4.95 -5.50 -4.03
C VAL A 47 6.03 -5.23 -2.97
N GLY A 48 6.59 -6.30 -2.41
CA GLY A 48 7.68 -6.22 -1.43
C GLY A 48 9.06 -6.04 -2.09
N GLY A 49 10.04 -5.66 -1.28
CA GLY A 49 11.45 -5.54 -1.65
C GLY A 49 12.08 -6.86 -2.10
N ALA A 50 12.87 -6.81 -3.17
CA ALA A 50 13.86 -7.85 -3.42
C ALA A 50 14.98 -7.76 -2.36
N GLY A 51 15.59 -8.89 -2.04
CA GLY A 51 16.85 -8.92 -1.31
C GLY A 51 17.97 -8.32 -2.16
N GLY A 52 18.99 -7.80 -1.50
CA GLY A 52 20.24 -7.42 -2.15
C GLY A 52 21.07 -8.65 -2.48
N ASP A 53 21.76 -8.60 -3.61
CA ASP A 53 22.79 -9.58 -3.94
C ASP A 53 23.94 -9.55 -2.93
N GLY A 54 24.58 -10.71 -2.73
CA GLY A 54 25.92 -10.77 -2.15
C GLY A 54 26.95 -10.10 -3.07
N PHE A 55 28.17 -9.92 -2.58
CA PHE A 55 29.23 -9.27 -3.36
C PHE A 55 29.49 -9.98 -4.70
N GLN A 56 29.67 -9.19 -5.74
CA GLN A 56 29.89 -9.68 -7.12
C GLN A 56 31.33 -9.38 -7.55
N GLY A 57 32.31 -9.88 -6.78
CA GLY A 57 33.75 -9.60 -6.93
C GLY A 57 34.42 -10.14 -8.21
N LEU A 58 35.71 -9.81 -8.39
CA LEU A 58 36.46 -10.08 -9.62
C LEU A 58 36.93 -11.54 -9.73
N GLU A 59 36.64 -12.12 -10.90
CA GLU A 59 37.03 -13.45 -11.40
C GLU A 59 36.49 -14.66 -10.60
N SER A 60 35.44 -15.27 -11.16
CA SER A 60 34.90 -16.62 -10.88
C SER A 60 34.19 -16.91 -9.54
N ASN A 61 34.17 -16.00 -8.57
CA ASN A 61 33.43 -16.18 -7.31
C ASN A 61 32.35 -15.09 -7.15
N ALA A 62 31.12 -15.39 -7.57
CA ALA A 62 29.97 -14.51 -7.38
C ALA A 62 29.25 -14.88 -6.08
N GLY A 63 28.92 -13.90 -5.26
CA GLY A 63 27.98 -14.07 -4.14
C GLY A 63 26.59 -14.45 -4.64
N GLY A 64 25.78 -14.95 -3.72
CA GLY A 64 24.41 -15.37 -4.02
C GLY A 64 23.54 -14.21 -4.50
N MET A 65 22.57 -14.50 -5.35
CA MET A 65 21.57 -13.50 -5.76
C MET A 65 20.57 -13.23 -4.63
N GLY A 66 20.05 -12.01 -4.57
CA GLY A 66 18.92 -11.68 -3.71
C GLY A 66 17.63 -12.38 -4.16
N GLY A 67 16.82 -12.80 -3.19
CA GLY A 67 15.49 -13.37 -3.44
C GLY A 67 14.48 -12.31 -3.86
N ARG A 68 13.49 -12.71 -4.66
CA ARG A 68 12.41 -11.81 -5.10
C ARG A 68 11.42 -11.54 -3.98
N GLY A 69 10.86 -10.32 -3.98
CA GLY A 69 9.72 -9.98 -3.15
C GLY A 69 8.42 -10.62 -3.63
N ALA A 70 7.41 -10.62 -2.77
CA ALA A 70 6.06 -11.04 -3.13
C ALA A 70 5.28 -9.90 -3.81
N SER A 71 4.31 -10.26 -4.65
CA SER A 71 3.15 -9.45 -4.97
C SER A 71 1.94 -10.01 -4.23
N ALA A 72 1.29 -9.19 -3.41
CA ALA A 72 0.09 -9.56 -2.68
C ALA A 72 -1.08 -8.66 -3.11
N ALA A 73 -2.23 -9.26 -3.43
CA ALA A 73 -3.41 -8.53 -3.88
C ALA A 73 -4.68 -9.02 -3.19
N GLY A 74 -5.61 -8.10 -2.90
CA GLY A 74 -6.86 -8.44 -2.22
C GLY A 74 -7.82 -7.26 -2.12
N VAL A 75 -9.01 -7.52 -1.60
CA VAL A 75 -10.01 -6.49 -1.29
C VAL A 75 -10.08 -6.31 0.22
N ILE A 76 -9.84 -5.09 0.70
CA ILE A 76 -10.05 -4.71 2.10
C ILE A 76 -11.47 -4.16 2.18
N SER A 77 -12.33 -4.79 2.98
CA SER A 77 -13.74 -4.42 3.18
C SER A 77 -14.02 -3.95 4.60
N GLY A 78 -15.19 -3.36 4.83
CA GLY A 78 -15.60 -2.88 6.16
C GLY A 78 -14.92 -1.58 6.57
N LEU A 79 -14.49 -0.78 5.59
CA LEU A 79 -13.86 0.51 5.83
C LEU A 79 -14.90 1.56 6.20
N THR A 80 -14.55 2.42 7.16
CA THR A 80 -15.35 3.57 7.55
C THR A 80 -14.94 4.77 6.69
N PRO A 81 -15.87 5.42 5.96
CA PRO A 81 -15.56 6.65 5.25
C PRO A 81 -14.94 7.72 6.17
N GLY A 82 -13.88 8.39 5.69
CA GLY A 82 -13.11 9.37 6.46
C GLY A 82 -12.02 8.77 7.37
N SER A 83 -11.98 7.44 7.56
CA SER A 83 -10.87 6.80 8.26
C SER A 83 -9.57 6.82 7.44
N THR A 84 -8.43 6.64 8.09
CA THR A 84 -7.11 6.64 7.46
C THR A 84 -6.54 5.22 7.44
N LEU A 85 -6.10 4.79 6.27
CA LEU A 85 -5.20 3.65 6.10
C LEU A 85 -3.76 4.17 6.03
N TYR A 86 -2.84 3.41 6.62
CA TYR A 86 -1.42 3.73 6.63
C TYR A 86 -0.70 2.78 5.68
N VAL A 87 0.14 3.33 4.83
CA VAL A 87 0.81 2.62 3.73
C VAL A 87 2.31 2.65 3.99
N GLN A 88 2.90 1.45 4.08
CA GLN A 88 4.35 1.28 4.15
C GLN A 88 4.78 0.58 2.86
N VAL A 89 5.64 1.23 2.09
CA VAL A 89 6.21 0.65 0.87
C VAL A 89 7.63 0.23 1.16
N GLY A 90 7.88 -1.08 1.10
CA GLY A 90 9.17 -1.67 1.44
C GLY A 90 10.32 -1.12 0.61
N GLY A 91 11.54 -1.25 1.12
CA GLY A 91 12.76 -0.96 0.36
C GLY A 91 13.42 -2.24 -0.17
N PRO A 92 14.19 -2.16 -1.27
CA PRO A 92 15.10 -3.25 -1.63
C PRO A 92 16.18 -3.39 -0.55
N GLY A 93 16.67 -4.61 -0.35
CA GLY A 93 17.88 -4.84 0.44
C GLY A 93 19.11 -4.27 -0.26
N GLN A 94 20.10 -3.80 0.50
CA GLN A 94 21.33 -3.28 -0.08
C GLN A 94 22.26 -4.42 -0.51
N SER A 95 22.98 -4.20 -1.60
CA SER A 95 24.08 -5.07 -2.03
C SER A 95 25.42 -4.40 -1.66
N PRO A 96 26.47 -5.17 -1.36
CA PRO A 96 27.79 -4.61 -1.07
C PRO A 96 28.31 -3.81 -2.27
N SER A 97 28.82 -2.60 -2.04
CA SER A 97 29.42 -1.76 -3.08
C SER A 97 30.94 -1.64 -2.88
N GLY A 98 31.73 -2.14 -3.83
CA GLY A 98 33.19 -2.11 -3.74
C GLY A 98 33.76 -3.14 -2.75
N THR A 99 35.06 -3.04 -2.45
CA THR A 99 35.77 -4.03 -1.62
C THR A 99 35.62 -3.82 -0.11
N ALA A 100 34.88 -2.79 0.31
CA ALA A 100 34.66 -2.47 1.72
C ALA A 100 33.82 -3.56 2.40
N ARG A 101 34.29 -4.03 3.56
CA ARG A 101 33.66 -5.06 4.37
C ARG A 101 32.64 -4.44 5.34
N ASP A 102 31.69 -3.69 4.77
CA ASP A 102 30.62 -3.03 5.52
C ASP A 102 29.34 -3.85 5.49
N ALA A 103 28.55 -3.77 6.57
CA ALA A 103 27.24 -4.43 6.62
C ALA A 103 26.34 -3.77 5.58
N THR A 104 25.59 -4.57 4.85
CA THR A 104 24.55 -4.05 3.96
C THR A 104 23.26 -3.90 4.74
N ALA A 105 22.65 -2.72 4.66
CA ALA A 105 21.39 -2.50 5.34
C ALA A 105 20.28 -3.33 4.70
N GLY A 106 19.39 -3.85 5.54
CA GLY A 106 18.12 -4.39 5.07
C GLY A 106 17.21 -3.31 4.49
N GLY A 107 16.27 -3.74 3.65
CA GLY A 107 15.29 -2.90 3.03
C GLY A 107 14.34 -2.27 4.05
N PHE A 108 13.90 -1.04 3.76
CA PHE A 108 12.95 -0.31 4.59
C PHE A 108 11.70 -1.16 4.90
N ASN A 109 11.16 -1.02 6.12
CA ASN A 109 10.05 -1.81 6.67
C ASN A 109 10.42 -3.29 6.93
N GLY A 110 11.58 -3.49 7.55
CA GLY A 110 11.90 -4.70 8.31
C GLY A 110 12.86 -5.69 7.67
N GLY A 111 13.55 -5.35 6.57
CA GLY A 111 14.57 -6.25 6.03
C GLY A 111 15.72 -6.44 7.03
N GLY A 112 16.21 -7.66 7.17
CA GLY A 112 17.41 -7.95 7.96
C GLY A 112 18.68 -7.47 7.25
N SER A 113 19.70 -7.10 8.03
CA SER A 113 20.99 -6.67 7.49
C SER A 113 21.79 -7.88 6.98
N GLY A 114 22.50 -7.70 5.87
CA GLY A 114 23.53 -8.65 5.46
C GLY A 114 24.77 -8.50 6.34
N ALA A 115 25.50 -9.59 6.55
CA ALA A 115 26.74 -9.52 7.30
C ALA A 115 27.78 -8.63 6.60
N ASN A 116 28.60 -7.92 7.38
CA ASN A 116 29.65 -7.02 6.90
C ASN A 116 30.86 -7.71 6.25
N ILE A 117 30.67 -8.90 5.70
CA ILE A 117 31.62 -9.58 4.83
C ILE A 117 30.80 -10.05 3.64
N TYR A 118 30.43 -9.10 2.78
CA TYR A 118 29.90 -9.39 1.45
C TYR A 118 28.50 -10.03 1.39
N GLY A 119 27.75 -10.08 2.49
CA GLY A 119 26.34 -10.48 2.48
C GLY A 119 25.44 -9.34 2.00
N GLY A 120 24.38 -9.67 1.28
CA GLY A 120 23.31 -8.75 0.89
C GLY A 120 22.22 -8.63 1.95
N GLY A 121 21.61 -7.45 2.05
CA GLY A 121 20.50 -7.19 2.96
C GLY A 121 19.20 -7.84 2.47
N GLY A 122 18.31 -8.22 3.39
CA GLY A 122 16.97 -8.71 3.05
C GLY A 122 16.06 -7.58 2.57
N GLY A 123 15.11 -7.90 1.69
CA GLY A 123 14.09 -6.97 1.20
C GLY A 123 13.04 -6.65 2.25
N GLY A 124 12.54 -5.42 2.23
CA GLY A 124 11.51 -4.93 3.13
C GLY A 124 10.08 -5.25 2.68
N ALA A 125 9.12 -5.27 3.60
CA ALA A 125 7.74 -5.60 3.29
C ALA A 125 6.98 -4.35 2.79
N SER A 126 6.02 -4.53 1.89
CA SER A 126 5.02 -3.51 1.57
C SER A 126 3.69 -3.91 2.16
N ASP A 127 3.08 -3.04 2.96
CA ASP A 127 1.86 -3.37 3.69
C ASP A 127 0.91 -2.18 3.87
N VAL A 128 -0.34 -2.50 4.19
CA VAL A 128 -1.40 -1.54 4.52
C VAL A 128 -1.92 -1.85 5.92
N ARG A 129 -2.02 -0.83 6.78
CA ARG A 129 -2.38 -0.92 8.19
C ARG A 129 -3.58 -0.06 8.53
N SER A 130 -4.32 -0.44 9.58
CA SER A 130 -5.40 0.39 10.14
C SER A 130 -4.92 1.39 11.19
N VAL A 131 -3.67 1.29 11.66
CA VAL A 131 -3.04 2.29 12.55
C VAL A 131 -1.62 2.63 12.09
N SER A 132 -1.10 3.78 12.53
CA SER A 132 0.25 4.26 12.20
C SER A 132 1.34 3.27 12.64
N ARG A 133 2.47 3.25 11.92
CA ARG A 133 3.71 2.54 12.29
C ARG A 133 4.26 2.91 13.66
N SER A 134 3.88 4.07 14.19
CA SER A 134 4.28 4.55 15.51
C SER A 134 3.46 3.94 16.66
N ALA A 135 2.31 3.33 16.36
CA ALA A 135 1.47 2.68 17.36
C ALA A 135 2.05 1.31 17.78
N ALA A 136 1.93 0.96 19.05
CA ALA A 136 2.49 -0.27 19.61
C ALA A 136 1.92 -1.56 18.97
N ASP A 137 0.66 -1.51 18.54
CA ASP A 137 -0.07 -2.59 17.91
C ASP A 137 0.01 -2.58 16.37
N SER A 138 0.84 -1.71 15.79
CA SER A 138 0.90 -1.48 14.34
C SER A 138 1.10 -2.76 13.52
N LEU A 139 2.00 -3.66 13.94
CA LEU A 139 2.24 -4.91 13.23
C LEU A 139 1.05 -5.87 13.28
N SER A 140 0.21 -5.80 14.31
CA SER A 140 -1.02 -6.61 14.39
C SER A 140 -2.18 -6.02 13.58
N SER A 141 -2.09 -4.74 13.22
CA SER A 141 -3.11 -4.00 12.45
C SER A 141 -2.99 -4.15 10.92
N ARG A 142 -2.01 -4.94 10.45
CA ARG A 142 -1.75 -5.14 9.01
C ARG A 142 -2.92 -5.87 8.36
N LEU A 143 -3.46 -5.27 7.30
CA LEU A 143 -4.61 -5.75 6.53
C LEU A 143 -4.18 -6.53 5.28
N LEU A 144 -3.02 -6.19 4.72
CA LEU A 144 -2.38 -6.88 3.60
C LEU A 144 -0.86 -6.65 3.70
N VAL A 145 -0.07 -7.70 3.45
CA VAL A 145 1.40 -7.67 3.47
C VAL A 145 1.95 -8.41 2.25
N ALA A 146 2.70 -7.71 1.42
CA ALA A 146 3.61 -8.30 0.44
C ALA A 146 5.00 -8.40 1.07
N ALA A 147 5.46 -9.63 1.31
CA ALA A 147 6.76 -9.89 1.93
C ALA A 147 7.94 -9.54 1.02
N GLY A 148 9.08 -9.27 1.64
CA GLY A 148 10.37 -9.15 0.95
C GLY A 148 11.10 -10.49 0.82
N GLY A 149 11.99 -10.57 -0.17
CA GLY A 149 12.92 -11.69 -0.35
C GLY A 149 14.15 -11.58 0.57
N GLY A 150 14.82 -12.70 0.83
CA GLY A 150 16.09 -12.72 1.58
C GLY A 150 17.26 -12.22 0.73
N GLY A 151 18.30 -11.69 1.37
CA GLY A 151 19.54 -11.28 0.73
C GLY A 151 20.45 -12.46 0.41
N GLY A 152 21.31 -12.31 -0.60
CA GLY A 152 22.32 -13.30 -0.95
C GLY A 152 23.47 -13.34 0.07
N GLY A 153 24.07 -14.51 0.27
CA GLY A 153 25.29 -14.65 1.05
C GLY A 153 26.55 -14.31 0.24
N SER A 154 27.69 -14.22 0.93
CA SER A 154 28.99 -13.88 0.36
C SER A 154 29.53 -14.90 -0.67
N ASP A 155 30.53 -14.46 -1.42
CA ASP A 155 31.27 -15.17 -2.49
C ASP A 155 31.34 -16.69 -2.33
N ASN A 156 30.92 -17.40 -3.37
CA ASN A 156 31.06 -18.85 -3.47
C ASN A 156 31.77 -19.24 -4.78
N PRO A 157 32.65 -20.25 -4.78
CA PRO A 157 33.27 -20.76 -6.01
C PRO A 157 32.31 -21.58 -6.89
N ASP A 158 31.12 -21.95 -6.38
CA ASP A 158 30.10 -22.70 -7.09
C ASP A 158 28.92 -21.78 -7.48
N PRO A 159 28.53 -21.70 -8.78
CA PRO A 159 27.38 -20.91 -9.19
C PRO A 159 26.04 -21.37 -8.56
N GLY A 160 25.23 -20.42 -8.09
CA GLY A 160 23.85 -20.68 -7.61
C GLY A 160 23.74 -21.21 -6.17
N THR A 161 24.78 -20.99 -5.38
CA THR A 161 24.78 -21.23 -3.93
C THR A 161 24.75 -19.91 -3.17
N GLY A 162 24.26 -19.94 -1.93
CA GLY A 162 24.11 -18.73 -1.11
C GLY A 162 23.01 -17.78 -1.56
N ASP A 163 22.20 -18.13 -2.58
CA ASP A 163 21.08 -17.30 -3.01
C ASP A 163 20.07 -17.07 -1.87
N GLY A 164 19.59 -15.83 -1.75
CA GLY A 164 18.49 -15.48 -0.88
C GLY A 164 17.20 -16.19 -1.29
N GLY A 165 16.38 -16.53 -0.30
CA GLY A 165 15.07 -17.11 -0.52
C GLY A 165 14.11 -16.07 -1.10
N ASP A 166 13.42 -16.42 -2.18
CA ASP A 166 12.21 -15.72 -2.59
C ASP A 166 11.25 -15.58 -1.39
N ALA A 167 10.36 -14.59 -1.41
CA ALA A 167 9.33 -14.45 -0.38
C ALA A 167 8.58 -15.79 -0.14
N GLY A 168 8.56 -16.25 1.12
CA GLY A 168 7.98 -17.54 1.52
C GLY A 168 8.90 -18.76 1.32
N ALA A 169 10.13 -18.59 0.86
CA ALA A 169 11.11 -19.65 0.64
C ALA A 169 12.36 -19.47 1.52
N ALA A 170 13.04 -20.59 1.81
CA ALA A 170 14.30 -20.56 2.54
C ALA A 170 15.44 -20.10 1.64
N GLY A 171 16.46 -19.49 2.23
CA GLY A 171 17.71 -19.19 1.55
C GLY A 171 18.50 -20.45 1.26
N ARG A 172 19.36 -20.39 0.24
CA ARG A 172 20.24 -21.50 -0.13
C ARG A 172 21.49 -21.52 0.74
N MET A 173 21.98 -22.72 1.00
CA MET A 173 23.31 -22.95 1.59
C MET A 173 24.44 -22.56 0.61
N SER A 174 25.65 -22.36 1.12
CA SER A 174 26.80 -21.86 0.35
C SER A 174 27.55 -22.92 -0.47
N TYR A 175 27.54 -24.19 -0.05
CA TYR A 175 28.32 -25.26 -0.69
C TYR A 175 27.59 -26.61 -0.65
N ARG A 176 27.84 -27.51 -1.61
CA ARG A 176 27.10 -28.78 -1.89
C ARG A 176 26.73 -29.64 -0.65
N GLY A 177 25.69 -29.25 0.08
CA GLY A 177 25.22 -29.98 1.27
C GLY A 177 26.10 -29.80 2.51
N GLN A 178 26.97 -28.80 2.54
CA GLN A 178 27.81 -28.47 3.70
C GLN A 178 27.43 -27.10 4.25
N LEU A 179 27.65 -26.91 5.56
CA LEU A 179 27.44 -25.64 6.26
C LEU A 179 28.27 -24.53 5.59
N PRO A 180 27.79 -23.26 5.58
CA PRO A 180 26.62 -22.75 6.31
C PRO A 180 25.28 -23.03 5.65
N ASN A 181 24.26 -23.25 6.48
CA ASN A 181 22.88 -23.30 6.02
C ASN A 181 22.37 -21.89 5.67
N GLY A 182 21.48 -21.82 4.68
CA GLY A 182 20.66 -20.63 4.47
C GLY A 182 19.64 -20.43 5.58
N GLY A 183 19.13 -19.21 5.70
CA GLY A 183 18.07 -18.87 6.63
C GLY A 183 16.74 -19.53 6.24
N GLY A 184 15.98 -19.97 7.23
CA GLY A 184 14.66 -20.56 7.04
C GLY A 184 13.64 -19.54 6.51
N ALA A 185 12.66 -20.05 5.76
CA ALA A 185 11.49 -19.27 5.35
C ALA A 185 10.64 -18.87 6.57
N ALA A 186 10.02 -17.70 6.50
CA ALA A 186 8.94 -17.39 7.43
C ALA A 186 7.66 -18.17 7.10
N THR A 187 6.85 -18.40 8.12
CA THR A 187 5.51 -19.00 7.98
C THR A 187 4.43 -17.96 8.29
N SER A 188 3.16 -18.33 8.19
CA SER A 188 2.04 -17.47 8.59
C SER A 188 1.95 -17.25 10.11
N SER A 189 2.73 -17.98 10.93
CA SER A 189 2.63 -17.96 12.39
C SER A 189 3.95 -17.75 13.13
N ALA A 190 5.09 -17.82 12.43
CA ALA A 190 6.41 -17.68 13.03
C ALA A 190 7.44 -17.19 12.01
N GLY A 191 8.46 -16.50 12.50
CA GLY A 191 9.63 -16.14 11.70
C GLY A 191 10.48 -17.35 11.33
N GLY A 192 11.30 -17.18 10.29
CA GLY A 192 12.22 -18.21 9.86
C GLY A 192 13.37 -18.39 10.83
N ALA A 193 13.81 -19.63 11.03
CA ALA A 193 15.02 -19.91 11.82
C ALA A 193 16.26 -19.33 11.13
N GLY A 194 17.22 -18.83 11.90
CA GLY A 194 18.51 -18.42 11.35
C GLY A 194 19.30 -19.60 10.78
N GLY A 195 20.05 -19.35 9.73
CA GLY A 195 20.98 -20.31 9.13
C GLY A 195 22.12 -20.59 10.09
N VAL A 196 22.33 -21.85 10.43
CA VAL A 196 23.35 -22.25 11.40
C VAL A 196 24.66 -22.62 10.74
N ASP A 197 25.73 -22.42 11.49
CA ASP A 197 27.07 -22.96 11.32
C ASP A 197 27.43 -23.84 12.55
N TYR A 198 28.62 -24.45 12.60
CA TYR A 198 28.99 -25.44 13.63
C TYR A 198 28.85 -24.96 15.09
N SER A 199 28.88 -23.65 15.37
CA SER A 199 28.80 -23.10 16.74
C SER A 199 28.01 -21.78 16.88
N SER A 200 27.58 -21.15 15.79
CA SER A 200 26.81 -19.90 15.77
C SER A 200 26.10 -19.76 14.41
N GLY A 201 25.18 -18.81 14.26
CA GLY A 201 24.37 -18.71 13.04
C GLY A 201 23.71 -17.36 12.88
N GLY A 202 22.98 -17.20 11.78
CA GLY A 202 22.18 -16.02 11.50
C GLY A 202 21.08 -15.87 12.55
N GLU A 203 20.52 -14.69 12.66
CA GLU A 203 19.42 -14.45 13.59
C GLU A 203 18.11 -15.01 13.01
N PRO A 204 17.20 -15.52 13.85
CA PRO A 204 15.85 -15.85 13.41
C PRO A 204 15.08 -14.58 13.04
N GLY A 205 14.18 -14.70 12.08
CA GLY A 205 13.21 -13.64 11.80
C GLY A 205 12.16 -13.53 12.92
N THR A 206 11.51 -12.38 13.00
CA THR A 206 10.49 -12.07 14.00
C THR A 206 9.22 -11.52 13.32
N ALA A 207 8.21 -11.11 14.11
CA ALA A 207 7.04 -10.46 13.55
C ALA A 207 7.45 -9.15 12.86
N GLY A 208 7.16 -9.02 11.57
CA GLY A 208 7.48 -7.80 10.80
C GLY A 208 8.92 -7.69 10.29
N ALA A 209 9.90 -8.38 10.90
CA ALA A 209 11.31 -8.18 10.60
C ALA A 209 12.04 -9.48 10.26
N GLY A 210 12.90 -9.43 9.25
CA GLY A 210 13.86 -10.49 8.94
C GLY A 210 15.04 -10.51 9.92
N GLY A 211 15.69 -11.66 10.06
CA GLY A 211 16.88 -11.80 10.90
C GLY A 211 18.16 -11.36 10.20
N ASP A 212 19.12 -10.86 10.96
CA ASP A 212 20.42 -10.45 10.42
C ASP A 212 21.30 -11.65 10.05
N GLY A 213 22.09 -11.50 8.98
CA GLY A 213 23.04 -12.52 8.54
C GLY A 213 24.22 -12.69 9.50
N HIS A 214 24.72 -13.92 9.62
CA HIS A 214 25.87 -14.21 10.49
C HIS A 214 27.19 -13.73 9.89
N ARG A 215 28.02 -13.10 10.73
CA ARG A 215 29.36 -12.63 10.37
C ARG A 215 30.44 -13.59 10.85
N THR A 216 31.32 -14.02 9.96
CA THR A 216 32.59 -14.68 10.35
C THR A 216 33.81 -13.84 10.01
N ILE A 217 34.97 -14.46 9.79
CA ILE A 217 36.23 -13.79 9.38
C ILE A 217 36.37 -13.80 7.85
N ASN A 218 35.79 -14.81 7.19
CA ASN A 218 36.01 -15.10 5.78
C ASN A 218 34.74 -14.95 4.94
N GLY A 219 33.54 -15.10 5.51
CA GLY A 219 32.28 -15.02 4.78
C GLY A 219 31.14 -14.47 5.64
N GLY A 220 30.06 -14.08 4.98
CA GLY A 220 28.92 -13.42 5.61
C GLY A 220 27.59 -13.91 5.04
N GLY A 221 26.66 -14.26 5.93
CA GLY A 221 25.31 -14.63 5.55
C GLY A 221 24.49 -13.43 5.05
N GLY A 222 23.51 -13.70 4.18
CA GLY A 222 22.54 -12.71 3.74
C GLY A 222 21.46 -12.43 4.80
N GLY A 223 20.90 -11.23 4.79
CA GLY A 223 19.81 -10.84 5.71
C GLY A 223 18.46 -11.46 5.32
N GLY A 224 17.61 -11.76 6.29
CA GLY A 224 16.26 -12.29 6.05
C GLY A 224 15.30 -11.24 5.49
N GLY A 225 14.38 -11.65 4.63
CA GLY A 225 13.32 -10.80 4.08
C GLY A 225 12.22 -10.51 5.10
N ALA A 226 11.66 -9.31 5.07
CA ALA A 226 10.57 -8.90 5.95
C ALA A 226 9.21 -9.48 5.52
N GLY A 227 8.21 -9.48 6.39
CA GLY A 227 6.87 -9.96 6.06
C GLY A 227 5.92 -9.88 7.25
N LEU A 228 4.79 -10.59 7.19
CA LEU A 228 3.95 -10.87 8.36
C LEU A 228 4.84 -11.37 9.50
N PHE A 229 5.65 -12.37 9.18
CA PHE A 229 6.88 -12.71 9.87
C PHE A 229 8.04 -12.63 8.87
N GLY A 230 9.23 -12.26 9.34
CA GLY A 230 10.42 -12.23 8.50
C GLY A 230 11.14 -13.58 8.46
N GLY A 231 11.90 -13.80 7.40
CA GLY A 231 12.77 -14.97 7.26
C GLY A 231 14.01 -14.86 8.14
N GLY A 232 14.69 -15.98 8.38
CA GLY A 232 15.94 -15.98 9.13
C GLY A 232 17.11 -15.45 8.30
N GLY A 233 18.12 -14.89 8.96
CA GLY A 233 19.39 -14.54 8.32
C GLY A 233 20.19 -15.80 7.98
N GLY A 234 21.03 -15.74 6.95
CA GLY A 234 21.90 -16.85 6.55
C GLY A 234 23.07 -17.07 7.50
N GLY A 235 23.59 -18.31 7.53
CA GLY A 235 24.83 -18.63 8.22
C GLY A 235 26.06 -18.11 7.46
N GLY A 236 27.21 -18.08 8.12
CA GLY A 236 28.51 -17.73 7.50
C GLY A 236 29.59 -18.66 8.00
N GLU A 237 30.56 -19.02 7.15
CA GLU A 237 31.52 -20.11 7.40
C GLU A 237 32.83 -19.66 8.05
N TYR A 238 33.40 -20.47 8.94
CA TYR A 238 34.74 -20.25 9.52
C TYR A 238 35.91 -20.90 8.76
N ALA A 239 35.70 -21.90 7.90
CA ALA A 239 36.78 -22.79 7.43
C ALA A 239 37.54 -22.33 6.16
N PHE A 240 38.75 -22.89 6.01
CA PHE A 240 39.92 -22.41 5.26
C PHE A 240 39.86 -22.46 3.72
N ARG A 241 38.69 -22.68 3.09
CA ARG A 241 38.55 -22.71 1.64
C ARG A 241 37.46 -21.74 1.20
N SER A 242 37.87 -20.53 0.84
CA SER A 242 37.03 -19.49 0.21
C SER A 242 35.76 -19.15 1.00
N GLY A 243 35.86 -18.14 1.86
CA GLY A 243 34.80 -17.81 2.82
C GLY A 243 33.42 -17.62 2.19
N SER A 244 32.51 -18.50 2.60
CA SER A 244 31.21 -18.73 2.00
C SER A 244 30.09 -18.25 2.92
N GLY A 245 28.95 -17.85 2.35
CA GLY A 245 27.81 -17.31 3.10
C GLY A 245 26.47 -17.86 2.60
N GLY A 246 25.63 -18.32 3.53
CA GLY A 246 24.28 -18.79 3.22
C GLY A 246 23.37 -17.60 2.93
N GLY A 247 22.40 -17.78 2.03
CA GLY A 247 21.38 -16.76 1.76
C GLY A 247 20.39 -16.63 2.90
N GLY A 248 19.83 -15.44 3.09
CA GLY A 248 18.72 -15.22 4.03
C GLY A 248 17.42 -15.83 3.51
N GLY A 249 16.50 -16.23 4.40
CA GLY A 249 15.16 -16.68 4.03
C GLY A 249 14.21 -15.52 3.72
N GLY A 250 13.22 -15.74 2.86
CA GLY A 250 12.17 -14.76 2.56
C GLY A 250 11.10 -14.68 3.65
N GLY A 251 10.46 -13.51 3.76
CA GLY A 251 9.36 -13.29 4.69
C GLY A 251 8.02 -13.88 4.21
N SER A 252 7.01 -13.88 5.07
CA SER A 252 5.68 -14.43 4.77
C SER A 252 4.67 -13.33 4.45
N SER A 253 3.76 -13.58 3.50
CA SER A 253 2.74 -12.60 3.10
C SER A 253 1.44 -12.78 3.89
N LEU A 254 0.62 -11.73 3.91
CA LEU A 254 -0.75 -11.73 4.47
C LEU A 254 -1.69 -11.16 3.42
N VAL A 255 -2.81 -11.82 3.14
CA VAL A 255 -3.85 -11.31 2.26
C VAL A 255 -5.22 -11.44 2.94
N PRO A 256 -6.16 -10.49 2.68
CA PRO A 256 -7.56 -10.68 3.04
C PRO A 256 -8.14 -11.95 2.42
N THR A 257 -9.27 -12.41 2.95
CA THR A 257 -10.00 -13.56 2.40
C THR A 257 -10.24 -13.40 0.90
N GLY A 258 -9.85 -14.42 0.13
CA GLY A 258 -9.96 -14.42 -1.33
C GLY A 258 -8.87 -13.62 -2.07
N GLY A 259 -7.87 -13.10 -1.36
CA GLY A 259 -6.68 -12.50 -1.96
C GLY A 259 -5.68 -13.53 -2.50
N THR A 260 -4.65 -13.04 -3.19
CA THR A 260 -3.65 -13.84 -3.88
C THR A 260 -2.24 -13.35 -3.56
N VAL A 261 -1.29 -14.29 -3.52
CA VAL A 261 0.14 -14.01 -3.39
C VAL A 261 0.88 -14.65 -4.56
N GLY A 262 1.81 -13.91 -5.16
CA GLY A 262 2.74 -14.39 -6.17
C GLY A 262 4.13 -13.76 -5.97
N LEU A 263 5.09 -14.07 -6.83
CA LEU A 263 6.42 -13.45 -6.81
C LEU A 263 6.50 -12.31 -7.82
N SER A 264 7.33 -11.31 -7.54
CA SER A 264 7.50 -10.14 -8.39
C SER A 264 8.94 -9.67 -8.43
N THR A 265 9.36 -9.21 -9.61
CA THR A 265 10.62 -8.47 -9.82
C THR A 265 10.38 -6.98 -10.00
N ALA A 266 9.14 -6.51 -9.91
CA ALA A 266 8.82 -5.09 -10.00
C ALA A 266 9.34 -4.35 -8.76
N PRO A 267 9.62 -3.03 -8.88
CA PRO A 267 9.98 -2.22 -7.73
C PRO A 267 8.90 -2.25 -6.63
N PRO A 268 9.29 -2.12 -5.36
CA PRO A 268 8.33 -2.06 -4.26
C PRO A 268 7.31 -0.95 -4.45
N SER A 269 6.05 -1.29 -4.27
CA SER A 269 4.94 -0.37 -4.49
C SER A 269 3.70 -0.82 -3.73
N VAL A 270 2.79 0.12 -3.51
CA VAL A 270 1.40 -0.17 -3.12
C VAL A 270 0.47 0.58 -4.05
N THR A 271 -0.55 -0.10 -4.56
CA THR A 271 -1.61 0.48 -5.37
C THR A 271 -2.94 0.25 -4.68
N ILE A 272 -3.70 1.31 -4.46
CA ILE A 272 -5.05 1.28 -3.88
C ILE A 272 -6.03 1.79 -4.92
N SER A 273 -7.05 0.99 -5.23
CA SER A 273 -8.11 1.37 -6.16
C SER A 273 -9.50 1.22 -5.54
N TYR A 274 -10.39 2.13 -5.91
CA TYR A 274 -11.78 2.13 -5.45
C TYR A 274 -12.72 2.65 -6.53
N THR A 275 -13.99 2.30 -6.39
CA THR A 275 -15.05 2.84 -7.26
C THR A 275 -15.68 4.04 -6.60
N VAL A 276 -15.75 5.16 -7.32
CA VAL A 276 -16.47 6.36 -6.88
C VAL A 276 -17.96 6.02 -6.82
N PRO A 277 -18.62 6.14 -5.66
CA PRO A 277 -20.06 5.94 -5.57
C PRO A 277 -20.78 6.92 -6.50
N ALA A 278 -21.80 6.43 -7.21
CA ALA A 278 -22.66 7.32 -7.97
C ALA A 278 -23.27 8.35 -7.01
N ALA A 279 -23.13 9.64 -7.34
CA ALA A 279 -23.71 10.70 -6.52
C ALA A 279 -25.22 10.45 -6.40
N VAL A 280 -25.69 10.12 -5.20
CA VAL A 280 -27.12 9.99 -4.95
C VAL A 280 -27.71 11.39 -5.06
N ALA A 281 -28.48 11.62 -6.13
CA ALA A 281 -29.20 12.87 -6.30
C ALA A 281 -30.28 12.94 -5.22
N VAL A 282 -30.17 13.90 -4.31
CA VAL A 282 -31.21 14.15 -3.31
C VAL A 282 -32.29 15.01 -3.96
N ALA A 283 -33.53 14.53 -3.95
CA ALA A 283 -34.67 15.34 -4.36
C ALA A 283 -34.96 16.38 -3.27
N VAL A 284 -34.89 17.65 -3.63
CA VAL A 284 -35.31 18.79 -2.82
C VAL A 284 -36.70 19.19 -3.31
N ARG A 285 -37.72 18.97 -2.47
CA ARG A 285 -39.10 19.40 -2.71
C ARG A 285 -39.47 20.50 -1.73
N GLY A 286 -40.05 21.60 -2.21
CA GLY A 286 -40.54 22.69 -1.37
C GLY A 286 -41.81 23.33 -1.95
N ALA A 287 -42.73 23.76 -1.09
CA ALA A 287 -43.95 24.45 -1.49
C ALA A 287 -44.21 25.67 -0.59
N GLY A 288 -44.83 26.72 -1.14
CA GLY A 288 -45.15 27.94 -0.40
C GLY A 288 -46.25 28.75 -1.06
N THR A 289 -46.75 29.78 -0.37
CA THR A 289 -47.79 30.69 -0.88
C THR A 289 -47.32 32.14 -0.83
N LEU A 290 -47.46 32.86 -1.93
CA LEU A 290 -47.21 34.30 -2.03
C LEU A 290 -48.55 35.03 -2.12
N THR A 291 -48.70 36.10 -1.35
CA THR A 291 -49.84 37.02 -1.48
C THR A 291 -49.32 38.34 -2.01
N ALA A 292 -49.77 38.74 -3.19
CA ALA A 292 -49.42 40.01 -3.79
C ALA A 292 -50.15 41.17 -3.08
N THR A 293 -49.62 42.38 -3.25
CA THR A 293 -50.17 43.61 -2.64
C THR A 293 -51.59 43.91 -3.11
N ASP A 294 -52.01 43.35 -4.26
CA ASP A 294 -53.37 43.41 -4.80
C ASP A 294 -54.30 42.30 -4.26
N GLY A 295 -53.86 41.52 -3.27
CA GLY A 295 -54.62 40.46 -2.61
C GLY A 295 -54.64 39.11 -3.36
N LYS A 296 -54.02 39.00 -4.54
CA LYS A 296 -53.95 37.74 -5.28
C LYS A 296 -53.00 36.75 -4.60
N ARG A 297 -53.42 35.48 -4.53
CA ARG A 297 -52.59 34.39 -3.99
C ARG A 297 -52.00 33.53 -5.10
N TYR A 298 -50.73 33.19 -4.94
CA TYR A 298 -49.98 32.30 -5.81
C TYR A 298 -49.42 31.14 -5.01
N SER A 299 -49.50 29.94 -5.57
CA SER A 299 -48.82 28.75 -5.06
C SER A 299 -47.49 28.58 -5.75
N LEU A 300 -46.47 28.28 -4.96
CA LEU A 300 -45.10 28.03 -5.40
C LEU A 300 -44.75 26.57 -5.16
N SER A 301 -44.12 25.93 -6.14
CA SER A 301 -43.49 24.62 -5.95
C SER A 301 -42.10 24.58 -6.57
N VAL A 302 -41.18 23.94 -5.84
CA VAL A 302 -39.81 23.67 -6.24
C VAL A 302 -39.62 22.16 -6.23
N ASP A 303 -39.19 21.62 -7.37
CA ASP A 303 -38.71 20.24 -7.48
C ASP A 303 -37.30 20.31 -8.07
N ALA A 304 -36.28 20.06 -7.24
CA ALA A 304 -34.89 20.11 -7.65
C ALA A 304 -34.16 18.82 -7.27
N ARG A 305 -33.12 18.49 -8.02
CA ARG A 305 -32.17 17.42 -7.74
C ARG A 305 -30.84 18.06 -7.42
N ALA A 306 -30.35 17.83 -6.21
CA ALA A 306 -29.03 18.27 -5.77
C ALA A 306 -28.07 17.08 -5.77
N THR A 307 -26.88 17.28 -6.34
CA THR A 307 -25.79 16.30 -6.27
C THR A 307 -24.85 16.61 -5.10
N ALA A 308 -24.07 15.61 -4.67
CA ALA A 308 -23.06 15.78 -3.63
C ALA A 308 -22.06 16.91 -3.95
N ALA A 309 -21.78 17.14 -5.24
CA ALA A 309 -20.91 18.20 -5.77
C ALA A 309 -21.53 19.62 -5.75
N GLY A 310 -22.70 19.81 -5.14
CA GLY A 310 -23.32 21.13 -5.00
C GLY A 310 -24.04 21.65 -6.25
N GLN A 311 -24.05 20.89 -7.35
CA GLN A 311 -24.87 21.23 -8.51
C GLN A 311 -26.33 20.86 -8.25
N ALA A 312 -27.22 21.83 -8.40
CA ALA A 312 -28.67 21.66 -8.31
C ALA A 312 -29.34 21.98 -9.66
N SER A 313 -30.26 21.12 -10.09
CA SER A 313 -31.08 21.33 -11.30
C SER A 313 -32.54 21.01 -10.99
N GLY A 314 -33.50 21.81 -11.44
CA GLY A 314 -34.90 21.64 -11.02
C GLY A 314 -35.90 22.48 -11.80
N ARG A 315 -37.18 22.32 -11.45
CA ARG A 315 -38.29 23.13 -11.96
C ARG A 315 -38.86 24.00 -10.85
N PHE A 316 -39.09 25.26 -11.19
CA PHE A 316 -39.79 26.25 -10.36
C PHE A 316 -41.13 26.56 -11.01
N ALA A 317 -42.23 26.25 -10.33
CA ALA A 317 -43.58 26.46 -10.85
C ALA A 317 -44.39 27.42 -9.98
N LEU A 318 -45.11 28.32 -10.64
CA LEU A 318 -46.01 29.33 -10.06
C LEU A 318 -47.41 29.13 -10.65
N SER A 319 -48.44 29.03 -9.81
CA SER A 319 -49.85 28.90 -10.23
C SER A 319 -50.79 29.72 -9.35
N GLY A 320 -51.77 30.42 -9.91
CA GLY A 320 -52.75 31.23 -9.17
C GLY A 320 -53.90 31.73 -10.03
N ASN A 321 -54.97 32.23 -9.39
CA ASN A 321 -56.24 32.61 -10.03
C ASN A 321 -56.24 34.01 -10.70
N GLY A 322 -55.06 34.61 -10.93
CA GLY A 322 -54.91 35.92 -11.57
C GLY A 322 -54.44 35.76 -13.01
N ALA A 323 -55.12 36.45 -13.94
CA ALA A 323 -54.88 36.41 -15.39
C ALA A 323 -53.50 36.98 -15.77
N GLU A 324 -52.46 36.17 -15.62
CA GLU A 324 -51.28 36.00 -16.49
C GLU A 324 -50.24 35.18 -15.70
N THR A 325 -50.19 33.87 -15.94
CA THR A 325 -49.13 32.99 -15.39
C THR A 325 -47.86 32.98 -16.23
N THR A 326 -47.79 33.79 -17.28
CA THR A 326 -46.63 34.06 -18.14
C THR A 326 -45.69 35.05 -17.44
N ALA A 327 -45.01 34.58 -16.39
CA ALA A 327 -43.85 35.31 -15.86
C ALA A 327 -42.81 35.45 -16.99
N SER A 328 -42.43 36.68 -17.32
CA SER A 328 -41.45 37.04 -18.36
C SER A 328 -40.04 36.61 -17.98
N SER A 329 -39.76 36.38 -16.69
CA SER A 329 -38.51 35.85 -16.19
C SER A 329 -38.71 35.03 -14.90
N ARG A 330 -38.05 33.86 -14.84
CA ARG A 330 -37.98 33.00 -13.65
C ARG A 330 -36.52 32.66 -13.41
N THR A 331 -35.89 33.32 -12.45
CA THR A 331 -34.46 33.11 -12.18
C THR A 331 -34.28 32.57 -10.78
N ILE A 332 -33.65 31.39 -10.68
CA ILE A 332 -33.08 30.92 -9.41
C ILE A 332 -31.77 31.69 -9.22
N THR A 333 -31.70 32.50 -8.17
CA THR A 333 -30.57 33.40 -7.93
C THR A 333 -29.53 32.79 -6.98
N ALA A 334 -29.96 31.89 -6.09
CA ALA A 334 -29.05 31.19 -5.17
C ALA A 334 -29.63 29.85 -4.70
N VAL A 335 -28.74 28.90 -4.42
CA VAL A 335 -29.07 27.68 -3.66
C VAL A 335 -28.06 27.57 -2.52
N GLN A 336 -28.53 27.62 -1.27
CA GLN A 336 -27.68 27.62 -0.08
C GLN A 336 -27.97 26.39 0.76
N ARG A 337 -26.93 25.62 1.13
CA ARG A 337 -27.09 24.51 2.06
C ARG A 337 -27.33 25.05 3.48
N THR A 338 -28.28 24.46 4.18
CA THR A 338 -28.53 24.68 5.60
C THR A 338 -28.36 23.36 6.36
N ALA A 339 -28.26 23.42 7.69
CA ALA A 339 -28.15 22.23 8.54
C ALA A 339 -29.34 21.27 8.39
N ASN A 340 -30.49 21.77 7.91
CA ASN A 340 -31.74 21.03 7.77
C ASN A 340 -32.18 20.81 6.31
N GLY A 341 -31.34 21.15 5.31
CA GLY A 341 -31.68 20.99 3.90
C GLY A 341 -30.97 21.96 2.94
N GLY A 342 -31.68 22.39 1.89
CA GLY A 342 -31.21 23.42 0.96
C GLY A 342 -32.26 24.51 0.79
N THR A 343 -31.87 25.77 0.89
CA THR A 343 -32.71 26.93 0.60
C THR A 343 -32.53 27.30 -0.87
N VAL A 344 -33.61 27.39 -1.64
CA VAL A 344 -33.60 27.88 -3.02
C VAL A 344 -34.18 29.29 -3.04
N THR A 345 -33.38 30.25 -3.47
CA THR A 345 -33.75 31.67 -3.56
C THR A 345 -33.87 32.04 -5.03
N GLY A 346 -34.92 32.79 -5.39
CA GLY A 346 -35.16 33.19 -6.77
C GLY A 346 -36.03 34.44 -6.88
N THR A 347 -36.05 35.03 -8.07
CA THR A 347 -36.93 36.15 -8.42
C THR A 347 -37.96 35.68 -9.45
N ALA A 348 -39.22 36.08 -9.25
CA ALA A 348 -40.29 35.92 -10.21
C ALA A 348 -40.84 37.31 -10.51
N VAL A 349 -40.75 37.73 -11.77
CA VAL A 349 -41.22 39.04 -12.23
C VAL A 349 -42.47 38.83 -13.07
N ASN A 350 -43.55 39.55 -12.77
CA ASN A 350 -44.76 39.52 -13.60
C ASN A 350 -44.54 40.34 -14.89
N ALA A 351 -45.48 40.30 -15.83
CA ALA A 351 -45.35 41.05 -17.08
C ALA A 351 -45.32 42.59 -16.91
N ALA A 352 -45.60 43.10 -15.71
CA ALA A 352 -45.64 44.53 -15.40
C ALA A 352 -44.30 45.09 -14.84
N GLY A 353 -43.32 44.23 -14.53
CA GLY A 353 -42.04 44.62 -13.94
C GLY A 353 -42.00 44.54 -12.42
#